data_AF-A0A350UL39-F1
#
_entry.id   AF-A0A350UL39-F1
#
_cell.length_a   1.000
_cell.length_b   1.000
_cell.length_c   1.000
_cell.angle_alpha   90.00
_cell.angle_beta   90.00
_cell.angle_gamma   90.00
#
_symmetry.space_group_name_H-M   'P 1'
#
loop_
_entity.id
_entity.type
_entity.pdbx_description
1 polymer ?
#
loop_
_entity_poly.entity_id
_entity_poly.type
_entity_poly.pdbx_seq_one_letter_code
_entity_poly.pdbx_strand_id
1 'polypeptide(L)' 'NHAVKGALTEALKCKEEGVSRAILFNLCGHGHFDMQAYIDYQAGKLTDQEYDPSELAMALSGLPSVGA' A
#
# COMPACT_ATOMS: atom_id res chain seq x y z
N ASN A 1 5.42 4.40 -1.76
CA ASN A 1 5.67 3.78 -0.44
C ASN A 1 4.64 4.32 0.57
N HIS A 2 3.67 3.49 0.97
CA HIS A 2 2.45 3.91 1.67
C HIS A 2 2.70 4.38 3.10
N ALA A 3 3.43 3.61 3.92
CA ALA A 3 3.69 3.96 5.31
C ALA A 3 4.52 5.25 5.43
N VAL A 4 5.49 5.45 4.53
CA VAL A 4 6.27 6.70 4.45
C VAL A 4 5.38 7.90 4.13
N LYS A 5 4.41 7.76 3.23
CA LYS A 5 3.43 8.83 2.96
C LYS A 5 2.59 9.16 4.20
N GLY A 6 2.16 8.15 4.96
CA GLY A 6 1.47 8.35 6.24
C GLY A 6 2.33 9.13 7.25
N ALA A 7 3.59 8.73 7.44
CA ALA A 7 4.52 9.44 8.33
C ALA A 7 4.75 10.90 7.90
N LEU A 8 4.83 11.16 6.59
CA LEU A 8 4.92 12.52 6.04
C LEU A 8 3.67 13.35 6.33
N THR A 9 2.48 12.77 6.16
CA THR A 9 1.22 13.45 6.49
C THR A 9 1.18 13.88 7.96
N GLU A 10 1.56 12.99 8.88
CA GLU A 10 1.62 13.32 10.31
C GLU A 10 2.68 14.38 10.62
N ALA A 11 3.82 14.36 9.92
CA ALA A 11 4.86 15.38 10.06
C ALA A 11 4.38 16.76 9.60
N LEU A 12 3.62 16.83 8.50
CA LEU A 12 3.02 18.08 8.02
C LEU A 12 1.98 18.62 9.01
N LYS A 13 1.15 17.75 9.59
CA LYS A 13 0.22 18.13 10.66
C LYS A 13 0.93 18.69 11.90
N CYS A 14 2.03 18.07 12.33
CA CYS A 14 2.85 18.59 13.43
C CYS A 14 3.42 19.99 13.13
N LYS A 15 3.83 20.22 11.88
CA LYS A 15 4.29 21.54 11.42
C LYS A 15 3.17 22.59 11.46
N GLU A 16 1.97 22.25 10.98
CA GLU A 16 0.80 23.15 11.00
C GLU A 16 0.37 23.49 12.44
N GLU A 17 0.41 22.51 13.34
CA GLU A 17 0.05 22.68 14.74
C GLU A 17 1.16 23.31 15.59
N GLY A 18 2.39 23.40 15.07
CA GLY A 18 3.56 23.94 15.79
C GLY A 18 4.05 23.06 16.94
N VAL A 19 3.75 21.76 16.93
CA VAL A 19 4.11 20.82 18.00
C VAL A 19 5.11 19.79 17.51
N SER A 20 6.12 19.51 18.32
CA SER A 20 7.07 18.42 18.06
C SER A 20 6.52 17.10 18.62
N ARG A 21 6.37 16.08 17.76
CA ARG A 21 5.94 14.72 18.14
C ARG A 21 6.91 13.68 17.58
N ALA A 22 7.06 12.57 18.29
CA ALA A 22 7.73 11.39 17.75
C ALA A 22 6.75 10.59 16.88
N ILE A 23 7.15 10.29 15.64
CA ILE A 23 6.35 9.50 14.69
C ILE A 23 7.08 8.18 14.46
N LEU A 24 6.54 7.10 15.02
CA LEU A 24 7.03 5.74 14.76
C LEU A 24 6.22 5.13 13.62
N PHE A 25 6.90 4.58 12.61
CA PHE A 25 6.28 3.81 11.54
C PHE A 25 7.14 2.58 11.20
N ASN A 26 6.50 1.54 10.67
CA ASN A 26 7.18 0.31 10.26
C ASN A 26 7.75 0.46 8.84
N LEU A 27 9.07 0.49 8.72
CA LEU A 27 9.75 0.31 7.43
C LEU A 27 9.95 -1.20 7.20
N CYS A 28 8.94 -1.83 6.60
CA CYS A 28 8.85 -3.29 6.50
C CYS A 28 9.87 -3.95 5.55
N GLY A 29 10.62 -3.18 4.76
CA GLY A 29 11.61 -3.71 3.82
C GLY A 29 12.24 -2.64 2.94
N HIS A 30 13.05 -3.06 1.98
CA HIS A 30 13.71 -2.20 1.00
C HIS A 30 13.20 -2.46 -0.41
N GLY A 31 13.30 -1.46 -1.30
CA GLY A 31 12.81 -1.54 -2.67
C GLY A 31 13.77 -2.11 -3.72
N HIS A 32 14.92 -2.68 -3.34
CA HIS A 32 15.97 -3.10 -4.30
C HIS A 32 15.46 -4.02 -5.42
N PHE A 33 14.54 -4.94 -5.11
CA PHE A 33 13.98 -5.87 -6.09
C PHE A 33 12.64 -5.40 -6.68
N ASP A 34 12.11 -4.28 -6.20
CA ASP A 34 10.85 -3.68 -6.67
C ASP A 34 11.08 -2.56 -7.69
N MET A 35 12.31 -2.38 -8.18
CA MET A 35 12.68 -1.26 -9.05
C MET A 35 11.84 -1.19 -10.33
N GLN A 36 11.43 -2.33 -10.89
CA GLN A 36 10.55 -2.36 -12.05
C GLN A 36 9.18 -1.73 -11.73
N ALA A 37 8.59 -2.03 -10.57
CA ALA A 37 7.33 -1.43 -10.15
C ALA A 37 7.44 0.09 -9.97
N TYR A 38 8.57 0.57 -9.44
CA TYR A 38 8.84 2.01 -9.36
C TYR A 38 8.96 2.67 -10.74
N ILE A 39 9.60 2.01 -11.70
CA ILE A 39 9.73 2.51 -13.08
C ILE A 39 8.35 2.58 -13.73
N ASP A 40 7.55 1.53 -13.62
CA ASP A 40 6.22 1.48 -14.23
C ASP A 40 5.25 2.51 -13.63
N TYR A 41 5.32 2.74 -12.31
CA TYR A 41 4.58 3.83 -11.66
C TYR A 41 4.97 5.19 -12.22
N GLN A 42 6.28 5.50 -12.28
CA GLN A 42 6.77 6.78 -12.78
C GLN A 42 6.52 6.98 -14.28
N ALA A 43 6.48 5.89 -15.05
CA ALA A 43 6.15 5.90 -16.47
C ALA A 43 4.63 5.94 -16.73
N GLY A 44 3.79 5.94 -15.68
CA GLY A 44 2.33 5.95 -15.82
C GLY A 44 1.76 4.67 -16.44
N LYS A 45 2.47 3.54 -16.32
CA LYS A 45 2.09 2.24 -16.91
C LYS A 45 1.20 1.40 -16.00
N LEU A 46 1.08 1.76 -14.73
CA LEU A 46 0.20 1.04 -13.81
C LEU A 46 -1.26 1.27 -14.18
N THR A 47 -1.99 0.18 -14.36
CA THR A 47 -3.42 0.19 -14.64
C THR A 47 -4.19 -0.06 -13.36
N ASP A 48 -5.19 0.77 -13.07
CA ASP A 48 -6.18 0.46 -12.05
C ASP A 48 -7.11 -0.62 -12.61
N GLN A 49 -6.96 -1.84 -12.12
CA GLN A 49 -7.73 -2.99 -12.61
C GLN A 49 -9.12 -2.95 -11.98
N GLU A 50 -10.14 -3.02 -12.81
CA GLU A 50 -11.52 -3.05 -12.32
C GLU A 50 -11.75 -4.36 -11.57
N TYR A 51 -12.42 -4.25 -10.43
CA TYR A 51 -12.75 -5.38 -9.59
C TYR A 51 -14.09 -5.98 -10.02
N ASP A 52 -14.09 -7.24 -10.49
CA ASP A 52 -15.31 -7.99 -10.82
C ASP A 52 -15.74 -8.89 -9.64
N PRO A 53 -16.88 -8.60 -8.99
CA PRO A 53 -17.41 -9.43 -7.91
C PRO A 53 -17.69 -10.89 -8.32
N SER A 54 -18.00 -11.13 -9.60
CA SER A 54 -18.29 -12.48 -10.12
C SER A 54 -17.02 -13.33 -10.20
N GLU A 55 -15.90 -12.75 -10.63
CA GLU A 55 -14.59 -13.42 -10.63
C GLU A 55 -14.13 -13.74 -9.22
N LEU A 56 -14.34 -12.83 -8.26
CA LEU A 56 -14.06 -13.12 -6.85
C LEU A 56 -14.90 -14.30 -6.35
N ALA A 57 -16.21 -14.29 -6.60
CA ALA A 57 -17.10 -15.36 -6.15
C ALA A 57 -16.68 -16.73 -6.73
N MET A 58 -16.29 -16.77 -8.00
CA MET A 58 -15.75 -17.99 -8.61
C MET A 58 -14.45 -18.43 -7.93
N ALA A 59 -13.49 -17.53 -7.72
CA ALA A 59 -12.23 -17.86 -7.05
C ALA A 59 -12.44 -18.39 -5.62
N LEU A 60 -13.33 -17.76 -4.85
CA LEU A 60 -13.66 -18.18 -3.49
C LEU A 60 -14.34 -19.56 -3.46
N SER A 61 -15.18 -19.89 -4.45
CA SER A 61 -15.85 -21.19 -4.53
C SER A 61 -14.87 -22.36 -4.72
N GLY A 62 -13.67 -22.10 -5.25
CA GLY A 62 -12.61 -23.09 -5.43
C GLY A 62 -11.72 -23.31 -4.20
N LEU A 63 -11.87 -22.51 -3.14
CA LEU A 63 -11.08 -22.68 -1.93
C LEU A 63 -11.51 -23.94 -1.16
N PRO A 64 -10.56 -24.68 -0.55
CA PRO A 64 -10.90 -25.85 0.25
C PRO A 64 -11.71 -25.42 1.48
N SER A 65 -12.72 -26.24 1.84
CA SER A 65 -13.40 -26.09 3.12
C SER A 65 -12.43 -26.44 4.24
N VAL A 66 -12.04 -25.45 5.03
CA VAL A 66 -11.29 -25.67 6.28
C VAL A 66 -12.30 -25.97 7.38
N GLY A 67 -12.10 -27.10 8.08
CA GLY A 67 -12.88 -27.43 9.28
C GLY A 67 -12.65 -26.44 10.41
N ALA A 68 -13.63 -26.32 11.30
CA ALA A 68 -13.56 -25.47 12.50
C ALA A 68 -12.59 -26.01 13.55
#